data_AF-A0A4Z0Q1Q6-F1
#
_entry.id   AF-A0A4Z0Q1Q6-F1
#
_cell.length_a   1.000
_cell.length_b   1.000
_cell.length_c   1.000
_cell.angle_alpha   90.00
_cell.angle_beta   90.00
_cell.angle_gamma   90.00
#
_symmetry.space_group_name_H-M   'P 1'
#
loop_
_entity.id
_entity.type
_entity.pdbx_description
1 polymer ?
#
loop_
_entity_poly.entity_id
_entity_poly.type
_entity_poly.pdbx_seq_one_letter_code
_entity_poly.pdbx_strand_id
1 'polypeptide(L)'
;MLLLLHLPARASQVVVGLVSKNLLVWDVWEKDQQKLTHRLLLHSSAAQAVPVELRLRQYQQLNRVPAPRGKVVFRGQLHPGRLTQLPYPKAPTGHDFLEVFENGRSVGLLELNSRRPAAALVQNDLRFYTNSGANGGPLDYWLGFESLYAGPSRLVFHRFQGHAEEYELVQIKPGLDTLTHRPANLDSLAAFDPSILRLDAAHPQTQTSRPAAVGMLTLETEMLSQSFYYDEQKNKHPQRQSSGGSRRFIPVFTKPGT
;
A
#
# COMPACT_ATOMS: atom_id res chain seq x y z
N MET A 1 -10.14 36.46 -9.54
CA MET A 1 -8.82 35.82 -9.36
C MET A 1 -8.99 34.33 -9.68
N LEU A 2 -8.49 33.89 -10.83
CA LEU A 2 -8.63 32.50 -11.31
C LEU A 2 -7.31 31.77 -11.04
N LEU A 3 -7.36 30.69 -10.25
CA LEU A 3 -6.23 29.79 -10.03
C LEU A 3 -6.16 28.81 -11.22
N LEU A 4 -5.29 29.09 -12.18
CA LEU A 4 -5.02 28.18 -13.30
C LEU A 4 -3.97 27.16 -12.84
N LEU A 5 -4.40 25.94 -12.51
CA LEU A 5 -3.51 24.82 -12.22
C LEU A 5 -2.98 24.25 -13.55
N HIS A 6 -1.77 24.65 -13.94
CA HIS A 6 -1.02 24.00 -15.02
C HIS A 6 -0.46 22.67 -14.49
N LEU A 7 -1.23 21.59 -14.66
CA LEU A 7 -0.72 20.24 -14.44
C LEU A 7 0.19 19.90 -15.64
N PRO A 8 1.47 19.50 -15.43
CA PRO A 8 2.33 19.11 -16.54
C PRO A 8 1.69 17.96 -17.32
N ALA A 9 1.93 17.86 -18.63
CA ALA A 9 1.37 16.83 -19.52
C ALA A 9 1.68 15.36 -19.10
N ARG A 10 2.46 15.18 -18.03
CA ARG A 10 2.78 13.91 -17.36
C ARG A 10 2.26 13.82 -15.92
N ALA A 11 1.37 14.70 -15.50
CA ALA A 11 0.57 14.51 -14.29
C ALA A 11 -0.54 13.48 -14.60
N SER A 12 -0.13 12.26 -14.96
CA SER A 12 -1.01 11.12 -15.22
C SER A 12 -1.43 10.39 -13.94
N GLN A 13 -0.90 10.79 -12.78
CA GLN A 13 -1.30 10.25 -11.50
C GLN A 13 -2.46 11.06 -10.94
N VAL A 14 -3.68 10.56 -11.16
CA VAL A 14 -4.71 10.68 -10.13
C VAL A 14 -4.07 10.17 -8.85
N VAL A 15 -4.03 10.96 -7.78
CA VAL A 15 -3.52 10.46 -6.50
C VAL A 15 -4.44 9.31 -6.09
N VAL A 16 -3.94 8.08 -6.25
CA VAL A 16 -4.63 6.86 -5.86
C VAL A 16 -4.40 6.68 -4.37
N GLY A 17 -5.49 6.67 -3.63
CA GLY A 17 -5.52 6.55 -2.19
C GLY A 17 -6.86 7.02 -1.65
N LEU A 18 -7.10 6.72 -0.37
CA LEU A 18 -8.29 7.18 0.34
C LEU A 18 -7.91 8.30 1.30
N VAL A 19 -8.63 9.40 1.22
CA VAL A 19 -8.51 10.53 2.14
C VAL A 19 -9.67 10.45 3.12
N SER A 20 -9.53 9.56 4.11
CA SER A 20 -10.48 9.45 5.22
C SER A 20 -9.74 9.28 6.55
N LYS A 21 -10.23 9.99 7.58
CA LYS A 21 -9.81 9.84 8.97
C LYS A 21 -10.59 8.77 9.72
N ASN A 22 -11.72 8.36 9.16
CA ASN A 22 -12.70 7.47 9.78
C ASN A 22 -12.64 6.06 9.22
N LEU A 23 -12.18 5.92 7.97
CA LEU A 23 -12.25 4.68 7.23
C LEU A 23 -10.85 4.24 6.80
N LEU A 24 -10.56 2.99 7.12
CA LEU A 24 -9.42 2.27 6.59
C LEU A 24 -9.91 1.17 5.65
N VAL A 25 -9.33 1.12 4.47
CA VAL A 25 -9.53 0.08 3.47
C VAL A 25 -8.19 -0.50 3.09
N TRP A 26 -8.07 -1.83 3.14
CA TRP A 26 -6.81 -2.51 2.87
C TRP A 26 -7.06 -3.90 2.29
N ASP A 27 -6.34 -4.27 1.25
CA ASP A 27 -6.44 -5.60 0.65
C ASP A 27 -5.31 -6.52 1.10
N VAL A 28 -5.67 -7.77 1.37
CA VAL A 28 -4.74 -8.81 1.82
C VAL A 28 -5.12 -10.16 1.24
N TRP A 29 -4.12 -10.97 0.93
CA TRP A 29 -4.29 -12.40 0.72
C TRP A 29 -4.15 -13.12 2.06
N GLU A 30 -5.23 -13.78 2.47
CA GLU A 30 -5.27 -14.61 3.67
C GLU A 30 -5.01 -16.08 3.30
N LYS A 31 -4.03 -16.69 3.93
CA LYS A 31 -3.75 -18.12 3.89
C LYS A 31 -4.55 -18.83 4.97
N ASP A 32 -5.40 -19.74 4.54
CA ASP A 32 -6.03 -20.74 5.40
C ASP A 32 -5.60 -22.12 4.92
N GLN A 33 -4.84 -22.82 5.75
CA GLN A 33 -4.17 -24.09 5.41
C GLN A 33 -3.27 -23.94 4.15
N GLN A 34 -3.79 -24.30 2.98
CA GLN A 34 -3.12 -24.21 1.67
C GLN A 34 -3.87 -23.31 0.68
N LYS A 35 -5.00 -22.73 1.08
CA LYS A 35 -5.82 -21.88 0.24
C LYS A 35 -5.55 -20.42 0.52
N LEU A 36 -5.21 -19.68 -0.53
CA LEU A 36 -5.11 -18.23 -0.48
C LEU A 36 -6.43 -17.62 -0.93
N THR A 37 -7.02 -16.79 -0.07
CA THR A 37 -8.25 -16.05 -0.35
C THR A 37 -7.96 -14.55 -0.31
N HIS A 38 -8.31 -13.84 -1.37
CA HIS A 38 -8.14 -12.40 -1.42
C HIS A 38 -9.30 -11.71 -0.68
N ARG A 39 -8.96 -10.89 0.31
CA ARG A 39 -9.89 -10.17 1.19
C ARG A 39 -9.71 -8.68 1.02
N LEU A 40 -10.83 -7.96 1.10
CA LEU A 40 -10.83 -6.52 1.35
C LEU A 40 -11.23 -6.29 2.81
N LEU A 41 -10.35 -5.64 3.56
CA LEU A 41 -10.52 -5.30 4.95
C LEU A 41 -11.07 -3.87 5.06
N LEU A 42 -12.18 -3.71 5.78
CA LEU A 42 -12.79 -2.42 6.07
C LEU A 42 -12.85 -2.21 7.58
N HIS A 43 -12.35 -1.08 8.05
CA HIS A 43 -12.38 -0.73 9.46
C HIS A 43 -12.82 0.72 9.66
N SER A 44 -13.71 0.94 10.63
CA SER A 44 -14.18 2.27 11.02
C SER A 44 -13.58 2.70 12.35
N SER A 45 -12.81 3.78 12.37
CA SER A 45 -12.34 4.47 13.58
C SER A 45 -13.33 5.54 14.07
N ALA A 46 -14.45 5.74 13.37
CA ALA A 46 -15.45 6.73 13.77
C ALA A 46 -16.11 6.38 15.11
N ALA A 47 -16.57 7.40 15.83
CA ALA A 47 -17.33 7.22 17.07
C ALA A 47 -18.74 6.66 16.86
N GLN A 48 -19.26 6.71 15.63
CA GLN A 48 -20.61 6.27 15.25
C GLN A 48 -20.55 5.37 14.01
N ALA A 49 -21.64 4.67 13.74
CA ALA A 49 -21.74 3.84 12.55
C ALA A 49 -21.67 4.69 11.27
N VAL A 50 -20.87 4.25 10.30
CA VAL A 50 -20.61 5.00 9.06
C VAL A 50 -21.18 4.24 7.87
N PRO A 51 -22.13 4.82 7.11
CA PRO A 51 -22.52 4.32 5.80
C PRO A 51 -21.34 4.31 4.83
N VAL A 52 -21.04 3.13 4.29
CA VAL A 52 -19.98 2.91 3.31
C VAL A 52 -20.55 2.24 2.06
N GLU A 53 -20.11 2.74 0.90
CA GLU A 53 -20.39 2.13 -0.39
C GLU A 53 -19.10 1.98 -1.20
N LEU A 54 -18.93 0.84 -1.84
CA LEU A 54 -17.79 0.54 -2.71
C LEU A 54 -18.29 0.34 -4.14
N ARG A 55 -17.69 1.05 -5.10
CA ARG A 55 -18.03 0.94 -6.52
C ARG A 55 -16.80 0.57 -7.33
N LEU A 56 -16.94 -0.43 -8.20
CA LEU A 56 -15.95 -0.68 -9.25
C LEU A 56 -16.05 0.41 -10.30
N ARG A 57 -14.92 0.98 -10.69
CA ARG A 57 -14.78 2.03 -11.69
C ARG A 57 -13.85 1.56 -12.81
N GLN A 58 -14.33 1.72 -14.03
CA GLN A 58 -13.53 1.54 -15.23
C GLN A 58 -13.27 2.94 -15.79
N TYR A 59 -12.02 3.27 -16.06
CA TYR A 59 -11.68 4.47 -16.83
C TYR A 59 -11.20 3.99 -18.19
N GLN A 60 -12.07 4.10 -19.20
CA GLN A 60 -11.63 3.85 -20.58
C GLN A 60 -10.52 4.85 -20.94
N GLN A 61 -9.61 4.41 -21.81
CA GLN A 61 -8.41 5.11 -22.24
C GLN A 61 -8.55 6.63 -22.42
N LEU A 62 -7.44 7.34 -22.19
CA LEU A 62 -7.22 8.78 -22.41
C LEU A 62 -8.15 9.37 -23.49
N ASN A 63 -8.91 10.39 -23.09
CA ASN A 63 -9.69 11.34 -23.93
C ASN A 63 -11.17 11.08 -24.21
N ARG A 64 -11.85 10.13 -23.54
CA ARG A 64 -13.33 10.12 -23.56
C ARG A 64 -13.90 9.80 -22.18
N VAL A 65 -14.59 10.78 -21.58
CA VAL A 65 -15.40 10.58 -20.37
C VAL A 65 -16.85 10.35 -20.78
N PRO A 66 -17.32 9.11 -20.98
CA PRO A 66 -18.68 8.78 -20.59
C PRO A 66 -18.69 8.51 -19.08
N ALA A 67 -19.75 8.98 -18.40
CA ALA A 67 -19.93 8.84 -16.96
C ALA A 67 -19.55 7.42 -16.48
N PRO A 68 -18.70 7.28 -15.45
CA PRO A 68 -18.18 5.98 -15.07
C PRO A 68 -19.32 5.02 -14.73
N ARG A 69 -19.44 3.92 -15.49
CA ARG A 69 -20.36 2.81 -15.15
C ARG A 69 -19.86 2.19 -13.86
N GLY A 70 -20.46 2.60 -12.74
CA GLY A 70 -20.10 2.13 -11.41
C GLY A 70 -20.91 0.89 -11.05
N LYS A 71 -20.25 -0.24 -10.82
CA LYS A 71 -20.91 -1.41 -10.21
C LYS A 71 -20.73 -1.36 -8.71
N VAL A 72 -21.82 -1.21 -7.96
CA VAL A 72 -21.78 -1.33 -6.49
C VAL A 72 -21.42 -2.77 -6.14
N VAL A 73 -20.33 -2.96 -5.39
CA VAL A 73 -19.89 -4.26 -4.89
C VAL A 73 -20.11 -4.42 -3.38
N PHE A 74 -20.32 -3.32 -2.69
CA PHE A 74 -20.69 -3.31 -1.28
C PHE A 74 -21.48 -2.04 -0.97
N ARG A 75 -22.51 -2.19 -0.13
CA ARG A 75 -23.24 -1.09 0.51
C ARG A 75 -23.66 -1.57 1.89
N GLY A 76 -23.27 -0.84 2.93
CA GLY A 76 -23.59 -1.21 4.30
C GLY A 76 -23.19 -0.14 5.31
N GLN A 77 -23.34 -0.47 6.59
CA GLN A 77 -22.84 0.35 7.69
C GLN A 77 -21.66 -0.34 8.36
N LEU A 78 -20.59 0.41 8.60
CA LEU A 78 -19.46 -0.05 9.41
C LEU A 78 -19.62 0.47 10.83
N HIS A 79 -19.64 -0.44 11.80
CA HIS A 79 -19.71 -0.09 13.21
C HIS A 79 -18.31 0.32 13.75
N PRO A 80 -18.26 1.24 14.74
CA PRO A 80 -17.02 1.65 15.39
C PRO A 80 -16.15 0.47 15.85
N GLY A 81 -14.86 0.51 15.54
CA GLY A 81 -13.84 -0.45 16.00
C GLY A 81 -13.98 -1.87 15.44
N ARG A 82 -14.93 -2.12 14.52
CA ARG A 82 -15.11 -3.46 13.94
C ARG A 82 -14.38 -3.58 12.62
N LEU A 83 -13.61 -4.66 12.48
CA LEU A 83 -13.05 -5.10 11.22
C LEU A 83 -14.09 -5.92 10.45
N THR A 84 -14.53 -5.41 9.31
CA THR A 84 -15.37 -6.12 8.35
C THR A 84 -14.49 -6.69 7.24
N GLN A 85 -14.62 -7.98 6.97
CA GLN A 85 -13.90 -8.65 5.89
C GLN A 85 -14.84 -8.96 4.73
N LEU A 86 -14.52 -8.47 3.55
CA LEU A 86 -15.26 -8.73 2.33
C LEU A 86 -14.43 -9.59 1.37
N PRO A 87 -15.07 -10.43 0.53
CA PRO A 87 -14.39 -11.02 -0.61
C PRO A 87 -13.85 -9.92 -1.52
N TYR A 88 -12.58 -10.01 -1.93
CA TYR A 88 -12.04 -9.07 -2.90
C TYR A 88 -12.71 -9.30 -4.28
N PRO A 89 -13.02 -8.24 -5.05
CA PRO A 89 -13.59 -8.38 -6.39
C PRO A 89 -12.72 -9.27 -7.31
N LYS A 90 -13.29 -10.33 -7.88
CA LYS A 90 -12.55 -11.29 -8.72
C LYS A 90 -12.03 -10.67 -10.01
N ALA A 91 -10.77 -10.90 -10.37
CA ALA A 91 -10.28 -10.60 -11.71
C ALA A 91 -10.73 -11.64 -12.76
N PRO A 92 -10.89 -11.26 -14.04
CA PRO A 92 -10.93 -9.89 -14.55
C PRO A 92 -12.32 -9.26 -14.37
N THR A 93 -12.40 -8.10 -13.73
CA THR A 93 -13.66 -7.34 -13.59
C THR A 93 -13.89 -6.38 -14.76
N GLY A 94 -12.87 -6.09 -15.58
CA GLY A 94 -12.90 -5.02 -16.58
C GLY A 94 -12.86 -3.60 -15.99
N HIS A 95 -12.59 -3.48 -14.69
CA HIS A 95 -12.47 -2.23 -13.96
C HIS A 95 -11.04 -2.04 -13.45
N ASP A 96 -10.61 -0.78 -13.30
CA ASP A 96 -9.24 -0.42 -12.94
C ASP A 96 -9.13 0.03 -11.47
N PHE A 97 -10.24 0.55 -10.91
CA PHE A 97 -10.26 1.10 -9.54
C PHE A 97 -11.48 0.68 -8.74
N LEU A 98 -11.32 0.73 -7.42
CA LEU A 98 -12.38 0.67 -6.42
C LEU A 98 -12.56 2.08 -5.84
N GLU A 99 -13.69 2.71 -6.13
CA GLU A 99 -14.07 3.98 -5.49
C GLU A 99 -14.80 3.73 -4.18
N VAL A 100 -14.40 4.48 -3.16
CA VAL A 100 -14.91 4.35 -1.80
C VAL A 100 -15.72 5.59 -1.44
N PHE A 101 -16.93 5.36 -0.96
CA PHE A 101 -17.83 6.41 -0.50
C PHE A 101 -18.04 6.28 1.01
N GLU A 102 -17.86 7.39 1.72
CA GLU A 102 -18.16 7.56 3.13
C GLU A 102 -19.30 8.57 3.27
N ASN A 103 -20.39 8.23 3.95
CA ASN A 103 -21.55 9.12 4.12
C ASN A 103 -22.09 9.68 2.77
N GLY A 104 -22.04 8.87 1.71
CA GLY A 104 -22.47 9.25 0.37
C GLY A 104 -21.49 10.15 -0.41
N ARG A 105 -20.34 10.51 0.17
CA ARG A 105 -19.29 11.30 -0.48
C ARG A 105 -18.11 10.42 -0.87
N SER A 106 -17.58 10.60 -2.07
CA SER A 106 -16.37 9.90 -2.49
C SER A 106 -15.20 10.36 -1.63
N VAL A 107 -14.47 9.41 -1.04
CA VAL A 107 -13.27 9.65 -0.23
C VAL A 107 -12.00 9.20 -0.94
N GLY A 108 -12.10 8.64 -2.15
CA GLY A 108 -10.95 8.31 -2.97
C GLY A 108 -11.10 7.02 -3.77
N LEU A 109 -10.00 6.66 -4.43
CA LEU A 109 -9.88 5.52 -5.33
C LEU A 109 -8.73 4.63 -4.85
N LEU A 110 -8.94 3.32 -4.88
CA LEU A 110 -7.88 2.33 -4.76
C LEU A 110 -7.68 1.64 -6.11
N GLU A 111 -6.43 1.38 -6.48
CA GLU A 111 -6.12 0.52 -7.63
C GLU A 111 -6.60 -0.91 -7.38
N LEU A 112 -7.20 -1.53 -8.39
CA LEU A 112 -7.54 -2.95 -8.32
C LEU A 112 -6.30 -3.79 -8.61
N ASN A 113 -5.52 -4.09 -7.57
CA ASN A 113 -4.39 -5.01 -7.67
C ASN A 113 -4.83 -6.44 -7.36
N SER A 114 -4.89 -7.29 -8.39
CA SER A 114 -5.42 -8.66 -8.27
C SER A 114 -4.35 -9.75 -8.21
N ARG A 115 -3.06 -9.38 -8.20
CA ARG A 115 -2.00 -10.37 -8.34
C ARG A 115 -1.89 -11.23 -7.08
N ARG A 116 -2.06 -12.54 -7.24
CA ARG A 116 -1.82 -13.52 -6.18
C ARG A 116 -0.33 -13.60 -5.85
N PRO A 117 0.07 -13.71 -4.57
CA PRO A 117 1.47 -13.94 -4.23
C PRO A 117 1.97 -15.25 -4.86
N ALA A 118 3.21 -15.24 -5.35
CA ALA A 118 3.84 -16.41 -5.92
C ALA A 118 4.04 -17.51 -4.85
N ALA A 119 3.91 -18.78 -5.25
CA ALA A 119 3.99 -19.91 -4.31
C ALA A 119 5.29 -19.95 -3.50
N ALA A 120 6.42 -19.55 -4.10
CA ALA A 120 7.74 -19.49 -3.45
C ALA A 120 7.80 -18.55 -2.23
N LEU A 121 6.81 -17.68 -2.06
CA LEU A 121 6.72 -16.71 -0.96
C LEU A 121 5.87 -17.19 0.21
N VAL A 122 5.02 -18.17 -0.06
CA VAL A 122 3.95 -18.54 0.85
C VAL A 122 4.51 -19.48 1.89
N GLN A 123 4.98 -18.91 2.99
CA GLN A 123 5.58 -19.65 4.11
C GLN A 123 4.51 -20.24 5.03
N ASN A 124 4.84 -21.28 5.79
CA ASN A 124 3.87 -22.00 6.64
C ASN A 124 3.50 -21.25 7.92
N ASP A 125 4.38 -20.39 8.38
CA ASP A 125 4.30 -19.59 9.59
C ASP A 125 3.69 -18.20 9.37
N LEU A 126 3.47 -17.79 8.11
CA LEU A 126 2.83 -16.52 7.77
C LEU A 126 1.41 -16.74 7.25
N ARG A 127 0.47 -15.88 7.70
CA ARG A 127 -0.96 -16.00 7.41
C ARG A 127 -1.44 -14.98 6.39
N PHE A 128 -0.93 -13.76 6.43
CA PHE A 128 -1.40 -12.66 5.62
C PHE A 128 -0.28 -12.15 4.72
N TYR A 129 -0.65 -11.77 3.50
CA TYR A 129 0.26 -11.28 2.49
C TYR A 129 -0.36 -10.08 1.77
N THR A 130 0.41 -9.02 1.56
CA THR A 130 -0.04 -7.87 0.76
C THR A 130 1.12 -7.27 -0.01
N ASN A 131 0.79 -6.60 -1.10
CA ASN A 131 1.69 -5.69 -1.81
C ASN A 131 1.05 -4.31 -1.95
N SER A 132 0.18 -3.93 -1.01
CA SER A 132 -0.47 -2.62 -0.96
C SER A 132 -0.35 -2.00 0.43
N GLY A 133 -0.26 -0.67 0.48
CA GLY A 133 -0.45 0.04 1.75
C GLY A 133 -1.93 0.30 2.00
N ALA A 134 -2.32 0.32 3.28
CA ALA A 134 -3.68 0.74 3.62
C ALA A 134 -3.95 2.18 3.13
N ASN A 135 -5.12 2.39 2.53
CA ASN A 135 -5.52 3.65 1.90
C ASN A 135 -4.54 4.17 0.83
N GLY A 136 -3.66 3.34 0.27
CA GLY A 136 -2.65 3.74 -0.71
C GLY A 136 -2.46 2.76 -1.85
N GLY A 137 -1.65 3.15 -2.84
CA GLY A 137 -1.25 2.32 -3.97
C GLY A 137 -0.31 1.15 -3.61
N PRO A 138 0.15 0.41 -4.64
CA PRO A 138 0.97 -0.77 -4.46
C PRO A 138 2.37 -0.46 -3.89
N LEU A 139 2.97 -1.50 -3.31
CA LEU A 139 4.34 -1.60 -2.85
C LEU A 139 5.15 -2.37 -3.92
N ASP A 140 6.44 -2.05 -4.04
CA ASP A 140 7.35 -2.76 -4.96
C ASP A 140 7.82 -4.12 -4.41
N TYR A 141 7.40 -4.45 -3.19
CA TYR A 141 7.64 -5.70 -2.49
C TYR A 141 6.34 -6.34 -1.99
N TRP A 142 6.39 -7.63 -1.69
CA TRP A 142 5.39 -8.27 -0.86
C TRP A 142 5.80 -8.24 0.59
N LEU A 143 4.81 -7.98 1.44
CA LEU A 143 4.88 -8.09 2.88
C LEU A 143 4.10 -9.34 3.32
N GLY A 144 4.73 -10.18 4.14
CA GLY A 144 4.12 -11.33 4.80
C GLY A 144 4.17 -11.20 6.33
N PHE A 145 3.08 -11.59 7.00
CA PHE A 145 2.95 -11.51 8.46
C PHE A 145 1.93 -12.52 9.02
N GLU A 146 2.05 -12.85 10.29
CA GLU A 146 1.26 -13.91 10.94
C GLU A 146 -0.10 -13.47 11.47
N SER A 147 -0.29 -12.18 11.79
CA SER A 147 -1.50 -11.70 12.46
C SER A 147 -1.86 -10.27 12.10
N LEU A 148 -3.17 -10.05 11.96
CA LEU A 148 -3.78 -8.72 11.85
C LEU A 148 -4.14 -8.11 13.22
N TYR A 149 -4.12 -8.90 14.30
CA TYR A 149 -4.72 -8.51 15.59
C TYR A 149 -3.72 -8.31 16.72
N ALA A 150 -2.68 -9.14 16.78
CA ALA A 150 -1.67 -9.08 17.85
C ALA A 150 -0.55 -8.08 17.54
N GLY A 151 -0.63 -7.40 16.39
CA GLY A 151 0.52 -6.81 15.73
C GLY A 151 1.39 -7.89 15.09
N PRO A 152 2.09 -7.56 13.99
CA PRO A 152 3.02 -8.50 13.40
C PRO A 152 4.30 -8.57 14.24
N SER A 153 4.42 -9.61 15.06
CA SER A 153 5.65 -10.01 15.76
C SER A 153 6.75 -10.43 14.77
N ARG A 154 6.37 -10.83 13.56
CA ARG A 154 7.28 -11.07 12.44
C ARG A 154 6.77 -10.40 11.17
N LEU A 155 7.68 -9.67 10.51
CA LEU A 155 7.45 -9.11 9.19
C LEU A 155 8.50 -9.65 8.23
N VAL A 156 8.05 -10.17 7.10
CA VAL A 156 8.91 -10.63 6.02
C VAL A 156 8.65 -9.81 4.76
N PHE A 157 9.71 -9.24 4.23
CA PHE A 157 9.72 -8.48 3.00
C PHE A 157 10.32 -9.34 1.90
N HIS A 158 9.66 -9.37 0.76
CA HIS A 158 10.13 -10.06 -0.43
C HIS A 158 10.11 -9.11 -1.62
N ARG A 159 11.24 -8.92 -2.30
CA ARG A 159 11.32 -8.09 -3.49
C ARG A 159 11.26 -8.96 -4.76
N PHE A 160 10.43 -8.59 -5.72
CA PHE A 160 10.18 -9.37 -6.96
C PHE A 160 10.72 -8.73 -8.22
N GLN A 161 10.89 -7.42 -8.17
CA GLN A 161 11.19 -6.57 -9.29
C GLN A 161 12.20 -5.55 -8.83
N GLY A 162 13.19 -5.32 -9.67
CA GLY A 162 14.31 -4.45 -9.35
C GLY A 162 15.51 -4.83 -10.18
N HIS A 163 16.20 -3.81 -10.66
CA HIS A 163 17.49 -4.01 -11.29
C HIS A 163 18.59 -4.17 -10.23
N ALA A 164 19.74 -4.74 -10.61
CA ALA A 164 20.84 -4.97 -9.66
C ALA A 164 21.37 -3.66 -9.06
N GLU A 165 21.23 -2.57 -9.81
CA GLU A 165 21.57 -1.19 -9.48
C GLU A 165 20.53 -0.46 -8.62
N GLU A 166 19.40 -1.10 -8.31
CA GLU A 166 18.31 -0.51 -7.53
C GLU A 166 18.15 -1.16 -6.17
N TYR A 167 17.88 -0.35 -5.15
CA TYR A 167 17.48 -0.82 -3.83
C TYR A 167 16.47 0.10 -3.18
N GLU A 168 15.64 -0.47 -2.33
CA GLU A 168 14.67 0.27 -1.54
C GLU A 168 15.08 0.21 -0.07
N LEU A 169 15.04 1.35 0.61
CA LEU A 169 15.23 1.45 2.05
C LEU A 169 13.86 1.57 2.71
N VAL A 170 13.61 0.72 3.69
CA VAL A 170 12.34 0.67 4.42
C VAL A 170 12.61 0.84 5.90
N GLN A 171 12.01 1.88 6.51
CA GLN A 171 12.00 2.07 7.95
C GLN A 171 10.59 1.85 8.51
N ILE A 172 10.49 0.99 9.52
CA ILE A 172 9.22 0.67 10.17
C ILE A 172 9.13 1.44 11.48
N LYS A 173 8.10 2.29 11.61
CA LYS A 173 7.85 3.07 12.82
C LYS A 173 6.49 2.72 13.43
N PRO A 174 6.39 2.60 14.76
CA PRO A 174 5.08 2.64 15.41
C PRO A 174 4.50 4.04 15.22
N GLY A 175 3.21 4.16 14.91
CA GLY A 175 2.57 5.47 14.90
C GLY A 175 1.44 5.66 13.91
N LEU A 176 0.68 6.72 14.18
CA LEU A 176 -0.47 7.20 13.42
C LEU A 176 -0.05 7.98 12.16
N ASP A 177 -1.00 8.08 11.25
CA ASP A 177 -0.96 8.92 10.07
C ASP A 177 -0.48 10.35 10.41
N THR A 178 0.75 10.65 10.03
CA THR A 178 1.28 12.02 10.05
C THR A 178 1.54 12.42 8.60
N LEU A 179 0.48 12.65 7.83
CA LEU A 179 0.53 13.19 6.45
C LEU A 179 1.51 14.38 6.25
N THR A 180 1.93 15.02 7.34
CA THR A 180 2.83 16.18 7.36
C THR A 180 4.33 15.86 7.47
N HIS A 181 4.74 14.61 7.73
CA HIS A 181 6.16 14.29 7.88
C HIS A 181 6.72 13.67 6.58
N ARG A 182 7.58 14.41 5.88
CA ARG A 182 8.45 13.83 4.85
C ARG A 182 9.54 13.03 5.54
N PRO A 183 9.82 11.78 5.13
CA PRO A 183 10.91 11.02 5.74
C PRO A 183 12.23 11.76 5.58
N ALA A 184 13.10 11.64 6.58
CA ALA A 184 14.51 12.02 6.45
C ALA A 184 15.19 11.06 5.45
N ASN A 185 16.20 11.52 4.70
CA ASN A 185 17.04 10.69 3.81
C ASN A 185 17.40 9.36 4.50
N LEU A 186 16.64 8.29 4.21
CA LEU A 186 16.81 6.99 4.85
C LEU A 186 18.19 6.45 4.48
N ASP A 187 18.69 6.80 3.30
CA ASP A 187 20.05 6.46 2.89
C ASP A 187 21.13 6.95 3.86
N SER A 188 21.08 8.22 4.22
CA SER A 188 22.08 8.81 5.12
C SER A 188 21.97 8.22 6.53
N LEU A 189 20.76 7.81 6.92
CA LEU A 189 20.51 7.18 8.21
C LEU A 189 20.87 5.70 8.23
N ALA A 190 20.81 4.99 7.10
CA ALA A 190 21.04 3.56 7.02
C ALA A 190 22.45 3.14 7.48
N ALA A 191 23.42 4.05 7.41
CA ALA A 191 24.77 3.83 7.93
C ALA A 191 24.83 3.72 9.47
N PHE A 192 23.83 4.23 10.19
CA PHE A 192 23.84 4.35 11.66
C PHE A 192 22.57 3.81 12.34
N ASP A 193 21.47 3.64 11.61
CA ASP A 193 20.21 3.10 12.13
C ASP A 193 19.98 1.67 11.60
N PRO A 194 20.25 0.63 12.42
CA PRO A 194 20.06 -0.77 12.02
C PRO A 194 18.59 -1.17 11.85
N SER A 195 17.64 -0.27 12.17
CA SER A 195 16.21 -0.49 11.92
C SER A 195 15.81 -0.31 10.46
N ILE A 196 16.66 0.34 9.67
CA ILE A 196 16.44 0.59 8.25
C ILE A 196 16.83 -0.67 7.47
N LEU A 197 15.84 -1.27 6.82
CA LEU A 197 16.01 -2.46 6.02
C LEU A 197 16.34 -2.06 4.59
N ARG A 198 17.32 -2.72 3.99
CA ARG A 198 17.64 -2.59 2.57
C ARG A 198 17.08 -3.78 1.81
N LEU A 199 16.22 -3.49 0.83
CA LEU A 199 15.61 -4.47 -0.05
C LEU A 199 16.24 -4.35 -1.44
N ASP A 200 17.06 -5.34 -1.82
CA ASP A 200 17.74 -5.37 -3.12
C ASP A 200 17.69 -6.75 -3.78
N ALA A 201 18.11 -6.82 -5.04
CA ALA A 201 18.09 -8.07 -5.79
C ALA A 201 19.03 -9.14 -5.21
N ALA A 202 20.07 -8.74 -4.48
CA ALA A 202 21.01 -9.66 -3.83
C ALA A 202 20.44 -10.27 -2.53
N HIS A 203 19.55 -9.54 -1.86
CA HIS A 203 18.85 -9.95 -0.64
C HIS A 203 17.34 -9.93 -0.89
N PRO A 204 16.82 -10.85 -1.74
CA PRO A 204 15.42 -10.84 -2.19
C PRO A 204 14.42 -11.07 -1.06
N GLN A 205 14.89 -11.51 0.10
CA GLN A 205 14.10 -11.69 1.30
C GLN A 205 14.82 -11.08 2.51
N THR A 206 14.12 -10.23 3.25
CA THR A 206 14.59 -9.64 4.51
C THR A 206 13.52 -9.80 5.57
N GLN A 207 13.91 -10.14 6.80
CA GLN A 207 13.01 -10.31 7.93
C GLN A 207 13.37 -9.35 9.06
N THR A 208 12.36 -8.89 9.78
CA THR A 208 12.55 -8.12 11.01
C THR A 208 11.66 -8.61 12.14
N SER A 209 12.16 -8.49 13.37
CA SER A 209 11.52 -8.81 14.64
C SER A 209 11.24 -7.51 15.42
N ARG A 210 10.33 -6.65 14.94
CA ARG A 210 9.97 -5.39 15.62
C ARG A 210 8.56 -4.91 15.25
N PRO A 211 7.83 -4.21 16.14
CA PRO A 211 7.69 -4.35 17.60
C PRO A 211 6.28 -4.86 17.99
N ALA A 212 6.05 -5.12 19.29
CA ALA A 212 4.71 -5.23 19.87
C ALA A 212 4.01 -3.86 19.78
N ALA A 213 3.52 -3.50 18.60
CA ALA A 213 2.87 -2.23 18.34
C ALA A 213 1.35 -2.35 18.51
N VAL A 214 0.77 -1.43 19.28
CA VAL A 214 -0.67 -1.28 19.40
C VAL A 214 -1.14 -0.32 18.31
N GLY A 215 -2.03 -0.77 17.42
CA GLY A 215 -2.80 0.08 16.51
C GLY A 215 -2.30 0.16 15.06
N MET A 216 -1.13 0.73 14.77
CA MET A 216 -0.69 0.97 13.39
C MET A 216 0.83 1.06 13.25
N LEU A 217 1.35 0.49 12.17
CA LEU A 217 2.73 0.67 11.72
C LEU A 217 2.76 1.57 10.48
N THR A 218 3.73 2.47 10.45
CA THR A 218 4.06 3.28 9.27
C THR A 218 5.33 2.72 8.63
N LEU A 219 5.28 2.51 7.32
CA LEU A 219 6.42 2.19 6.48
C LEU A 219 6.86 3.46 5.76
N GLU A 220 8.06 3.93 6.08
CA GLU A 220 8.74 4.98 5.33
C GLU A 220 9.66 4.34 4.31
N THR A 221 9.54 4.73 3.04
CA THR A 221 10.25 4.10 1.93
C THR A 221 11.00 5.12 1.07
N GLU A 222 12.21 4.74 0.65
CA GLU A 222 13.05 5.48 -0.27
C GLU A 222 13.64 4.52 -1.31
N MET A 223 13.36 4.75 -2.60
CA MET A 223 13.96 4.01 -3.70
C MET A 223 15.23 4.71 -4.17
N LEU A 224 16.30 3.94 -4.31
CA LEU A 224 17.60 4.39 -4.76
C LEU A 224 18.00 3.61 -6.02
N SER A 225 18.45 4.34 -7.03
CA SER A 225 18.93 3.81 -8.30
C SER A 225 20.33 4.34 -8.58
N GLN A 226 21.26 3.45 -8.92
CA GLN A 226 22.53 3.81 -9.51
C GLN A 226 22.40 3.81 -11.03
N SER A 227 22.09 4.98 -11.59
CA SER A 227 22.05 5.17 -13.04
C SER A 227 23.37 5.75 -13.55
N PHE A 228 23.46 5.92 -14.86
CA PHE A 228 24.58 6.58 -15.50
C PHE A 228 24.05 7.52 -16.58
N TYR A 229 24.71 8.65 -16.78
CA TYR A 229 24.51 9.47 -17.96
C TYR A 229 25.81 9.54 -18.77
N TYR A 230 25.67 9.85 -20.06
CA TYR A 230 26.80 10.10 -20.94
C TYR A 230 26.90 11.61 -21.16
N ASP A 231 28.10 12.18 -21.01
CA ASP A 231 28.33 13.59 -21.35
C ASP A 231 28.40 13.79 -22.88
N GLU A 232 28.59 15.03 -23.32
CA GLU A 232 28.73 15.37 -24.74
C GLU A 232 29.94 14.68 -25.42
N GLN A 233 30.92 14.26 -24.62
CA GLN A 233 32.10 13.51 -25.06
C GLN A 233 31.87 11.98 -25.00
N LYS A 234 30.66 11.53 -24.67
CA LYS A 234 30.27 10.13 -24.47
C LYS A 234 31.00 9.43 -23.31
N ASN A 235 31.53 10.17 -22.35
CA ASN A 235 32.05 9.57 -21.12
C ASN A 235 30.91 9.17 -20.20
N LYS A 236 31.01 7.99 -19.60
CA LYS A 236 30.01 7.44 -18.67
C LYS A 236 30.23 8.02 -17.27
N HIS A 237 29.24 8.74 -16.75
CA HIS A 237 29.25 9.32 -15.40
C HIS A 237 28.23 8.61 -14.50
N PRO A 238 28.62 8.10 -13.31
CA PRO A 238 27.67 7.55 -12.36
C PRO A 238 26.75 8.65 -11.83
N GLN A 239 25.46 8.37 -11.80
CA GLN A 239 24.46 9.24 -11.23
C GLN A 239 23.64 8.46 -10.21
N ARG A 240 23.67 8.92 -8.97
CA ARG A 240 22.78 8.40 -7.95
C ARG A 240 21.45 9.13 -8.04
N GLN A 241 20.39 8.41 -8.34
CA GLN A 241 19.04 8.93 -8.27
C GLN A 241 18.37 8.39 -7.01
N SER A 242 17.85 9.30 -6.20
CA SER A 242 16.91 8.96 -5.13
C SER A 242 15.53 9.43 -5.56
N SER A 243 14.56 8.52 -5.47
CA SER A 243 13.14 8.83 -5.53
C SER A 243 12.51 8.22 -4.29
N GLY A 244 12.16 9.06 -3.31
CA GLY A 244 11.67 8.58 -2.02
C GLY A 244 10.66 9.54 -1.41
N GLY A 245 9.76 8.97 -0.59
CA GLY A 245 8.71 9.72 0.09
C GLY A 245 7.41 8.96 0.33
N SER A 246 7.31 7.68 -0.07
CA SER A 246 6.07 6.92 0.08
C SER A 246 5.90 6.46 1.53
N ARG A 247 4.87 6.99 2.19
CA ARG A 247 4.37 6.50 3.46
C ARG A 247 3.22 5.54 3.24
N ARG A 248 3.31 4.37 3.88
CA ARG A 248 2.30 3.32 3.78
C ARG A 248 1.95 2.86 5.18
N PHE A 249 0.70 2.49 5.40
CA PHE A 249 0.23 2.07 6.72
C PHE A 249 -0.09 0.59 6.72
N ILE A 250 0.29 -0.08 7.81
CA ILE A 250 -0.10 -1.45 8.13
C ILE A 250 -0.90 -1.38 9.43
N PRO A 251 -2.24 -1.51 9.37
CA PRO A 251 -3.07 -1.49 10.57
C PRO A 251 -2.94 -2.77 11.37
N VAL A 252 -3.06 -2.62 12.68
CA VAL A 252 -3.27 -3.67 13.67
C VAL A 252 -4.66 -3.48 14.24
N PHE A 253 -5.55 -4.42 13.97
CA PHE A 253 -6.95 -4.32 14.39
C PHE A 253 -7.16 -4.86 15.80
N THR A 254 -8.12 -4.32 16.52
CA THR A 254 -8.58 -4.94 17.76
C THR A 254 -9.15 -6.32 17.48
N LYS A 255 -8.75 -7.31 18.28
CA LYS A 255 -9.34 -8.66 18.21
C LYS A 255 -10.85 -8.56 18.40
N PRO A 256 -11.69 -9.25 17.61
CA PRO A 256 -13.12 -9.31 17.87
C PRO A 256 -13.34 -9.81 19.31
N GLY A 257 -14.14 -9.07 20.10
CA GLY A 257 -14.52 -9.52 21.44
C GLY A 257 -15.17 -10.90 21.35
N THR A 258 -14.64 -11.85 22.11
CA THR A 258 -15.23 -13.17 22.34
C THR A 258 -16.42 -13.05 23.28
#